data_AF-A0A1G4WSD5-F1
#
_entry.id   AF-A0A1G4WSD5-F1
#
_cell.length_a   1.000
_cell.length_b   1.000
_cell.length_c   1.000
_cell.angle_alpha   90.00
_cell.angle_beta   90.00
_cell.angle_gamma   90.00
#
_symmetry.space_group_name_H-M   'P 1'
#
loop_
_entity.id
_entity.type
_entity.pdbx_description
1 polymer ?
#
loop_
_entity_poly.entity_id
_entity_poly.type
_entity_poly.pdbx_seq_one_letter_code
_entity_poly.pdbx_strand_id
1 'polypeptide(L)'
;MTTLSRTDDTSEAEYSDKVTALTEAMTRLAFDPYRDIDWDATENVLTEDDPRWQLDPDAAPLAATQWYGEQSLQRRIDMGRWMTANMLKVTLQFEMMLVRGVVHYAGSLPNGAEVFRYLLNELSDECHHIQMFQEFVNRTREDVPGMRRASRIIGPIIAFIGGYANIFLFIGVLCGEQPLHFQQTLQHRGATQVPPLLNRITSIHLAEEARHITFADIHLAQQIGSAGRLRRALYALTFPFFLRWLIGEMLTPPRAFVRQFGIPRQVFKAAYWRSAHSRRLLADSAADVRRAAADLGLRPVWSRWIWRLLGIDGRLPRYRGEPDRSPATTLTTDCRGTVWGRCAAAILMAGVALLATPDGLRIIAVAAAGAGVWATYHTLRARYGRVVGNQPFEWSRFLVWVVVCVAMIPAGGLIGLALVVFMILALAEWMPTP
;
A
#
# COMPACT_ATOMS: atom_id res chain seq x y z
N MET A 1 15.03 -38.08 -24.53
CA MET A 1 15.48 -36.83 -23.87
C MET A 1 15.12 -35.65 -24.77
N THR A 2 13.83 -35.54 -25.17
CA THR A 2 13.42 -34.69 -26.32
C THR A 2 12.05 -34.04 -26.15
N THR A 3 11.36 -34.27 -25.02
CA THR A 3 10.02 -33.71 -24.77
C THR A 3 10.03 -32.44 -23.92
N LEU A 4 11.16 -32.09 -23.26
CA LEU A 4 11.27 -30.87 -22.45
C LEU A 4 11.59 -29.62 -23.30
N SER A 5 12.33 -29.73 -24.41
CA SER A 5 12.72 -28.55 -25.21
C SER A 5 11.54 -27.95 -25.99
N ARG A 6 10.68 -28.77 -26.60
CA ARG A 6 9.57 -28.27 -27.42
C ARG A 6 8.56 -27.41 -26.64
N THR A 7 8.31 -27.72 -25.37
CA THR A 7 7.43 -26.93 -24.50
C THR A 7 8.07 -25.62 -24.04
N ASP A 8 9.39 -25.63 -23.79
CA ASP A 8 10.13 -24.41 -23.41
C ASP A 8 10.19 -23.45 -24.61
N ASP A 9 10.56 -23.96 -25.80
CA ASP A 9 10.63 -23.20 -27.06
C ASP A 9 9.27 -22.56 -27.43
N THR A 10 8.16 -23.28 -27.18
CA THR A 10 6.80 -22.75 -27.43
C THR A 10 6.44 -21.66 -26.42
N SER A 11 6.80 -21.82 -25.14
CA SER A 11 6.52 -20.84 -24.10
C SER A 11 7.33 -19.54 -24.28
N GLU A 12 8.58 -19.65 -24.74
CA GLU A 12 9.45 -18.52 -25.02
C GLU A 12 8.98 -17.75 -26.26
N ALA A 13 8.57 -18.45 -27.32
CA ALA A 13 7.95 -17.84 -28.50
C ALA A 13 6.64 -17.11 -28.14
N GLU A 14 5.77 -17.74 -27.34
CA GLU A 14 4.53 -17.10 -26.86
C GLU A 14 4.80 -15.86 -25.98
N TYR A 15 5.88 -15.86 -25.19
CA TYR A 15 6.28 -14.70 -24.40
C TYR A 15 6.76 -13.56 -25.30
N SER A 16 7.66 -13.86 -26.25
CA SER A 16 8.18 -12.91 -27.24
C SER A 16 7.06 -12.25 -28.06
N ASP A 17 6.11 -13.05 -28.56
CA ASP A 17 4.96 -12.55 -29.32
C ASP A 17 4.11 -11.56 -28.50
N LYS A 18 3.88 -11.85 -27.20
CA LYS A 18 3.14 -10.96 -26.30
C LYS A 18 3.89 -9.66 -26.04
N VAL A 19 5.21 -9.71 -25.80
CA VAL A 19 6.03 -8.51 -25.60
C VAL A 19 6.02 -7.65 -26.86
N THR A 20 6.20 -8.26 -28.02
CA THR A 20 6.17 -7.56 -29.32
C THR A 20 4.81 -6.91 -29.56
N ALA A 21 3.71 -7.63 -29.36
CA ALA A 21 2.36 -7.09 -29.52
C ALA A 21 2.09 -5.89 -28.58
N LEU A 22 2.56 -5.96 -27.33
CA LEU A 22 2.46 -4.86 -26.38
C LEU A 22 3.29 -3.65 -26.83
N THR A 23 4.54 -3.86 -27.24
CA THR A 23 5.38 -2.75 -27.73
C THR A 23 4.78 -2.07 -28.95
N GLU A 24 4.27 -2.84 -29.91
CA GLU A 24 3.60 -2.26 -31.08
C GLU A 24 2.33 -1.49 -30.72
N ALA A 25 1.58 -1.97 -29.71
CA ALA A 25 0.40 -1.28 -29.23
C ALA A 25 0.77 0.09 -28.61
N MET A 26 1.88 0.17 -27.87
CA MET A 26 2.37 1.43 -27.29
C MET A 26 2.72 2.45 -28.38
N THR A 27 3.39 2.03 -29.46
CA THR A 27 3.72 2.93 -30.57
C THR A 27 2.47 3.44 -31.31
N ARG A 28 1.41 2.62 -31.42
CA ARG A 28 0.16 3.03 -32.09
C ARG A 28 -0.75 3.89 -31.21
N LEU A 29 -0.71 3.69 -29.90
CA LEU A 29 -1.60 4.29 -28.91
C LEU A 29 -0.78 5.00 -27.82
N ALA A 30 0.02 5.97 -28.25
CA ALA A 30 0.81 6.84 -27.38
C ALA A 30 0.09 8.16 -27.16
N PHE A 31 0.13 8.67 -25.92
CA PHE A 31 -0.38 9.99 -25.58
C PHE A 31 0.78 10.92 -25.19
N ASP A 32 0.73 12.16 -25.67
CA ASP A 32 1.59 13.26 -25.22
C ASP A 32 0.73 14.25 -24.41
N PRO A 33 1.09 14.54 -23.15
CA PRO A 33 0.24 15.31 -22.26
C PRO A 33 0.06 16.75 -22.71
N TYR A 34 1.00 17.33 -23.46
CA TYR A 34 0.91 18.72 -23.94
C TYR A 34 0.33 18.83 -25.35
N ARG A 35 0.17 17.71 -26.05
CA ARG A 35 -0.51 17.65 -27.35
C ARG A 35 -1.96 17.17 -27.24
N ASP A 36 -2.23 16.18 -26.40
CA ASP A 36 -3.51 15.46 -26.38
C ASP A 36 -4.46 15.90 -25.25
N ILE A 37 -4.02 16.85 -24.42
CA ILE A 37 -4.83 17.54 -23.41
C ILE A 37 -4.84 19.03 -23.73
N ASP A 38 -6.02 19.57 -24.03
CA ASP A 38 -6.22 21.01 -24.10
C ASP A 38 -6.33 21.58 -22.68
N TRP A 39 -5.18 21.85 -22.07
CA TRP A 39 -5.10 22.33 -20.68
C TRP A 39 -5.82 23.66 -20.45
N ASP A 40 -5.99 24.47 -21.49
CA ASP A 40 -6.55 25.83 -21.41
C ASP A 40 -8.01 25.89 -21.89
N ALA A 41 -8.60 24.75 -22.27
CA ALA A 41 -10.03 24.63 -22.51
C ALA A 41 -10.84 25.13 -21.30
N THR A 42 -11.96 25.80 -21.56
CA THR A 42 -12.76 26.47 -20.51
C THR A 42 -13.27 25.48 -19.47
N GLU A 43 -13.64 24.27 -19.88
CA GLU A 43 -14.08 23.17 -19.02
C GLU A 43 -12.97 22.56 -18.16
N ASN A 44 -11.70 22.77 -18.52
CA ASN A 44 -10.53 22.23 -17.82
C ASN A 44 -9.97 23.21 -16.78
N VAL A 45 -10.50 24.43 -16.71
CA VAL A 45 -10.16 25.38 -15.66
C VAL A 45 -10.58 24.84 -14.30
N LEU A 46 -9.61 24.69 -13.40
CA LEU A 46 -9.82 24.24 -12.03
C LEU A 46 -10.26 25.42 -11.16
N THR A 47 -11.55 25.52 -10.83
CA THR A 47 -12.05 26.55 -9.91
C THR A 47 -12.02 26.06 -8.46
N GLU A 48 -11.86 26.99 -7.53
CA GLU A 48 -11.69 26.71 -6.09
C GLU A 48 -13.00 26.35 -5.38
N ASP A 49 -14.12 26.67 -6.02
CA ASP A 49 -15.49 26.52 -5.52
C ASP A 49 -16.28 25.44 -6.28
N ASP A 50 -15.63 24.68 -7.17
CA ASP A 50 -16.27 23.62 -7.93
C ASP A 50 -16.75 22.49 -7.01
N PRO A 51 -18.07 22.22 -6.92
CA PRO A 51 -18.61 21.19 -6.04
C PRO A 51 -18.20 19.76 -6.44
N ARG A 52 -17.65 19.55 -7.65
CA ARG A 52 -17.10 18.27 -8.12
C ARG A 52 -15.82 17.87 -7.42
N TRP A 53 -15.21 18.76 -6.64
CA TRP A 53 -14.07 18.38 -5.79
C TRP A 53 -14.46 17.56 -4.57
N GLN A 54 -15.74 17.51 -4.19
CA GLN A 54 -16.17 16.75 -3.03
C GLN A 54 -15.71 15.29 -3.12
N LEU A 55 -15.36 14.74 -1.96
CA LEU A 55 -14.86 13.38 -1.85
C LEU A 55 -15.99 12.39 -2.03
N ASP A 56 -15.76 11.38 -2.87
CA ASP A 56 -16.67 10.25 -3.06
C ASP A 56 -16.51 9.24 -1.90
N PRO A 57 -17.59 8.89 -1.17
CA PRO A 57 -17.54 7.86 -0.12
C PRO A 57 -17.10 6.48 -0.60
N ASP A 58 -17.22 6.15 -1.89
CA ASP A 58 -16.76 4.86 -2.43
C ASP A 58 -15.24 4.83 -2.64
N ALA A 59 -14.61 5.99 -2.88
CA ALA A 59 -13.18 6.12 -3.14
C ALA A 59 -12.37 6.67 -1.95
N ALA A 60 -13.00 7.48 -1.08
CA ALA A 60 -12.35 8.20 -0.01
C ALA A 60 -13.04 7.93 1.35
N PRO A 61 -12.48 7.06 2.21
CA PRO A 61 -13.11 6.65 3.46
C PRO A 61 -13.48 7.78 4.44
N LEU A 62 -12.82 8.94 4.33
CA LEU A 62 -13.18 10.12 5.13
C LEU A 62 -14.59 10.63 4.78
N ALA A 63 -14.98 10.56 3.50
CA ALA A 63 -16.27 11.05 3.03
C ALA A 63 -17.46 10.25 3.59
N ALA A 64 -17.23 8.99 3.96
CA ALA A 64 -18.21 8.14 4.63
C ALA A 64 -18.39 8.47 6.13
N THR A 65 -17.69 9.47 6.67
CA THR A 65 -17.81 9.84 8.10
C THR A 65 -18.83 10.96 8.32
N GLN A 66 -19.54 10.88 9.45
CA GLN A 66 -20.41 11.97 9.90
C GLN A 66 -19.64 13.30 10.03
N TRP A 67 -18.41 13.25 10.56
CA TRP A 67 -17.56 14.44 10.70
C TRP A 67 -17.34 15.16 9.37
N TYR A 68 -17.13 14.42 8.27
CA TYR A 68 -17.00 15.02 6.94
C TYR A 68 -18.32 15.63 6.47
N GLY A 69 -19.44 14.93 6.66
CA GLY A 69 -20.78 15.40 6.27
C GLY A 69 -21.22 16.68 6.99
N GLU A 70 -20.74 16.91 8.22
CA GLU A 70 -20.99 18.13 9.00
C GLU A 70 -20.14 19.34 8.57
N GLN A 71 -19.13 19.15 7.70
CA GLN A 71 -18.31 20.25 7.22
C GLN A 71 -19.07 21.10 6.18
N SER A 72 -18.76 22.41 6.14
CA SER A 72 -19.28 23.30 5.10
C SER A 72 -18.90 22.79 3.70
N LEU A 73 -19.70 23.13 2.69
CA LEU A 73 -19.42 22.74 1.31
C LEU A 73 -18.02 23.18 0.87
N GLN A 74 -17.63 24.43 1.14
CA GLN A 74 -16.29 24.92 0.78
C GLN A 74 -15.19 24.08 1.44
N ARG A 75 -15.32 23.75 2.73
CA ARG A 75 -14.32 22.94 3.42
C ARG A 75 -14.23 21.51 2.86
N ARG A 76 -15.35 20.96 2.38
CA ARG A 76 -15.40 19.68 1.68
C ARG A 76 -14.71 19.72 0.32
N ILE A 77 -14.87 20.83 -0.41
CA ILE A 77 -14.18 21.14 -1.67
C ILE A 77 -12.67 21.29 -1.43
N ASP A 78 -12.25 22.08 -0.44
CA ASP A 78 -10.83 22.30 -0.11
C ASP A 78 -10.13 20.99 0.27
N MET A 79 -10.78 20.14 1.09
CA MET A 79 -10.26 18.81 1.41
C MET A 79 -10.12 17.93 0.17
N GLY A 80 -11.08 18.03 -0.74
CA GLY A 80 -11.10 17.33 -2.02
C GLY A 80 -9.96 17.71 -2.94
N ARG A 81 -9.83 19.01 -3.24
CA ARG A 81 -8.73 19.60 -4.02
C ARG A 81 -7.38 19.16 -3.50
N TRP A 82 -7.14 19.35 -2.20
CA TRP A 82 -5.88 19.00 -1.57
C TRP A 82 -5.60 17.49 -1.67
N MET A 83 -6.59 16.64 -1.38
CA MET A 83 -6.39 15.20 -1.39
C MET A 83 -6.14 14.67 -2.80
N THR A 84 -6.84 15.18 -3.81
CA THR A 84 -6.59 14.85 -5.22
C THR A 84 -5.20 15.29 -5.66
N ALA A 85 -4.80 16.54 -5.37
CA ALA A 85 -3.47 17.03 -5.69
C ALA A 85 -2.38 16.16 -5.02
N ASN A 86 -2.55 15.81 -3.74
CA ASN A 86 -1.59 14.97 -3.04
C ASN A 86 -1.56 13.54 -3.59
N MET A 87 -2.70 12.98 -3.97
CA MET A 87 -2.79 11.65 -4.59
C MET A 87 -1.98 11.63 -5.90
N LEU A 88 -2.20 12.59 -6.80
CA LEU A 88 -1.43 12.67 -8.05
C LEU A 88 0.06 12.95 -7.81
N LYS A 89 0.39 13.71 -6.74
CA LYS A 89 1.79 13.90 -6.31
C LYS A 89 2.43 12.59 -5.80
N VAL A 90 1.67 11.73 -5.13
CA VAL A 90 2.13 10.38 -4.74
C VAL A 90 2.36 9.54 -5.99
N THR A 91 1.42 9.55 -6.93
CA THR A 91 1.48 8.81 -8.20
C THR A 91 2.73 9.19 -9.01
N LEU A 92 2.96 10.48 -9.29
CA LEU A 92 4.16 10.89 -10.02
C LEU A 92 5.47 10.56 -9.28
N GLN A 93 5.47 10.54 -7.94
CA GLN A 93 6.64 10.14 -7.17
C GLN A 93 6.90 8.63 -7.25
N PHE A 94 5.84 7.82 -7.39
CA PHE A 94 5.92 6.39 -7.65
C PHE A 94 6.46 6.14 -9.06
N GLU A 95 6.00 6.86 -10.08
CA GLU A 95 6.53 6.76 -11.45
C GLU A 95 8.00 7.16 -11.51
N MET A 96 8.41 8.20 -10.80
CA MET A 96 9.84 8.52 -10.64
C MET A 96 10.63 7.37 -10.00
N MET A 97 10.02 6.54 -9.15
CA MET A 97 10.65 5.32 -8.65
C MET A 97 10.69 4.23 -9.72
N LEU A 98 9.63 4.04 -10.50
CA LEU A 98 9.60 3.10 -11.63
C LEU A 98 10.70 3.44 -12.64
N VAL A 99 10.76 4.70 -13.10
CA VAL A 99 11.77 5.19 -14.04
C VAL A 99 13.18 4.86 -13.56
N ARG A 100 13.48 5.10 -12.28
CA ARG A 100 14.80 4.75 -11.69
C ARG A 100 15.07 3.25 -11.76
N GLY A 101 14.11 2.40 -11.39
CA GLY A 101 14.32 0.96 -11.43
C GLY A 101 14.45 0.40 -12.85
N VAL A 102 13.53 0.81 -13.72
CA VAL A 102 13.43 0.32 -15.11
C VAL A 102 14.64 0.75 -15.94
N VAL A 103 15.15 1.98 -15.80
CA VAL A 103 16.33 2.40 -16.56
C VAL A 103 17.57 1.57 -16.21
N HIS A 104 17.75 1.21 -14.93
CA HIS A 104 18.85 0.35 -14.51
C HIS A 104 18.67 -1.08 -14.99
N TYR A 105 17.44 -1.59 -14.97
CA TYR A 105 17.17 -2.93 -15.53
C TYR A 105 17.43 -2.96 -17.03
N ALA A 106 16.90 -2.00 -17.79
CA ALA A 106 17.10 -1.89 -19.23
C ALA A 106 18.60 -1.83 -19.60
N GLY A 107 19.40 -1.07 -18.85
CA GLY A 107 20.85 -0.98 -19.05
C GLY A 107 21.62 -2.29 -18.82
N SER A 108 21.01 -3.30 -18.19
CA SER A 108 21.62 -4.63 -17.98
C SER A 108 21.29 -5.63 -19.09
N LEU A 109 20.39 -5.29 -20.02
CA LEU A 109 19.93 -6.20 -21.06
C LEU A 109 20.93 -6.28 -22.23
N PRO A 110 21.06 -7.46 -22.89
CA PRO A 110 21.91 -7.61 -24.06
C PRO A 110 21.33 -6.89 -25.29
N ASN A 111 22.19 -6.63 -26.28
CA ASN A 111 21.76 -6.10 -27.58
C ASN A 111 20.73 -7.03 -28.23
N GLY A 112 19.68 -6.44 -28.80
CA GLY A 112 18.60 -7.18 -29.47
C GLY A 112 17.52 -7.72 -28.53
N ALA A 113 17.60 -7.50 -27.22
CA ALA A 113 16.54 -7.89 -26.29
C ALA A 113 15.24 -7.13 -26.59
N GLU A 114 14.17 -7.87 -26.91
CA GLU A 114 12.83 -7.29 -27.18
C GLU A 114 12.29 -6.52 -25.96
N VAL A 115 12.56 -7.04 -24.76
CA VAL A 115 12.23 -6.41 -23.49
C VAL A 115 12.84 -5.02 -23.38
N PHE A 116 14.05 -4.79 -23.90
CA PHE A 116 14.66 -3.45 -23.88
C PHE A 116 13.77 -2.44 -24.61
N ARG A 117 13.30 -2.78 -25.81
CA ARG A 117 12.43 -1.90 -26.59
C ARG A 117 11.13 -1.61 -25.84
N TYR A 118 10.52 -2.63 -25.23
CA TYR A 118 9.32 -2.45 -24.41
C TYR A 118 9.57 -1.46 -23.26
N LEU A 119 10.59 -1.71 -22.44
CA LEU A 119 10.90 -0.88 -21.27
C LEU A 119 11.18 0.58 -21.63
N LEU A 120 11.81 0.85 -22.79
CA LEU A 120 12.07 2.22 -23.23
C LEU A 120 10.79 2.93 -23.73
N ASN A 121 9.80 2.20 -24.24
CA ASN A 121 8.48 2.77 -24.52
C ASN A 121 7.75 3.06 -23.20
N GLU A 122 7.77 2.12 -22.25
CA GLU A 122 7.19 2.31 -20.91
C GLU A 122 7.80 3.54 -20.22
N LEU A 123 9.13 3.69 -20.23
CA LEU A 123 9.79 4.89 -19.70
C LEU A 123 9.33 6.19 -20.37
N SER A 124 8.91 6.14 -21.63
CA SER A 124 8.40 7.31 -22.35
C SER A 124 6.99 7.65 -21.86
N ASP A 125 6.11 6.65 -21.80
CA ASP A 125 4.75 6.78 -21.24
C ASP A 125 4.83 7.29 -19.78
N GLU A 126 5.73 6.74 -18.94
CA GLU A 126 5.90 7.19 -17.55
C GLU A 126 6.43 8.63 -17.41
N CYS A 127 7.29 9.07 -18.33
CA CYS A 127 7.75 10.46 -18.32
C CYS A 127 6.60 11.41 -18.66
N HIS A 128 5.72 11.03 -19.60
CA HIS A 128 4.50 11.75 -19.92
C HIS A 128 3.51 11.77 -18.75
N HIS A 129 3.34 10.64 -18.04
CA HIS A 129 2.55 10.57 -16.80
C HIS A 129 3.06 11.56 -15.75
N ILE A 130 4.37 11.57 -15.47
CA ILE A 130 4.99 12.48 -14.50
C ILE A 130 4.72 13.93 -14.87
N GLN A 131 4.89 14.30 -16.15
CA GLN A 131 4.62 15.65 -16.65
C GLN A 131 3.15 16.02 -16.48
N MET A 132 2.24 15.13 -16.91
CA MET A 132 0.79 15.30 -16.81
C MET A 132 0.35 15.53 -15.36
N PHE A 133 0.79 14.70 -14.43
CA PHE A 133 0.44 14.82 -13.02
C PHE A 133 1.06 16.05 -12.37
N GLN A 134 2.30 16.40 -12.74
CA GLN A 134 2.95 17.60 -12.23
C GLN A 134 2.24 18.87 -12.70
N GLU A 135 1.82 18.93 -13.97
CA GLU A 135 1.07 20.06 -14.52
C GLU A 135 -0.29 20.22 -13.83
N PHE A 136 -1.02 19.12 -13.62
CA PHE A 136 -2.26 19.18 -12.85
C PHE A 136 -2.05 19.70 -11.43
N VAL A 137 -1.03 19.18 -10.72
CA VAL A 137 -0.70 19.66 -9.37
C VAL A 137 -0.38 21.16 -9.39
N ASN A 138 0.40 21.64 -10.36
CA ASN A 138 0.69 23.07 -10.50
C ASN A 138 -0.59 23.91 -10.65
N ARG A 139 -1.53 23.44 -11.49
CA ARG A 139 -2.80 24.14 -11.74
C ARG A 139 -3.72 24.17 -10.53
N THR A 140 -3.68 23.16 -9.66
CA THR A 140 -4.43 23.19 -8.40
C THR A 140 -3.92 24.25 -7.41
N ARG A 141 -2.64 24.65 -7.53
CA ARG A 141 -1.91 25.53 -6.60
C ARG A 141 -1.83 25.04 -5.15
N GLU A 142 -2.09 23.75 -4.94
CA GLU A 142 -2.01 23.13 -3.61
C GLU A 142 -0.55 22.78 -3.27
N ASP A 143 -0.11 23.16 -2.06
CA ASP A 143 1.18 22.72 -1.53
C ASP A 143 1.03 21.35 -0.87
N VAL A 144 1.31 20.30 -1.65
CA VAL A 144 1.15 18.90 -1.25
C VAL A 144 2.50 18.18 -1.16
N PRO A 145 2.77 17.44 -0.06
CA PRO A 145 4.04 16.75 0.10
C PRO A 145 4.19 15.49 -0.77
N GLY A 146 3.08 14.94 -1.28
CA GLY A 146 3.03 13.62 -1.92
C GLY A 146 3.22 12.50 -0.89
N MET A 147 4.12 11.57 -1.20
CA MET A 147 4.48 10.44 -0.36
C MET A 147 4.93 10.88 1.03
N ARG A 148 4.76 9.98 1.99
CA ARG A 148 5.23 10.15 3.36
C ARG A 148 6.75 10.38 3.36
N ARG A 149 7.21 11.18 4.33
CA ARG A 149 8.62 11.59 4.42
C ARG A 149 9.62 10.44 4.35
N ALA A 150 9.35 9.31 5.00
CA ALA A 150 10.22 8.13 4.95
C ALA A 150 10.28 7.54 3.54
N SER A 151 9.13 7.41 2.88
CA SER A 151 9.01 6.88 1.51
C SER A 151 9.69 7.79 0.48
N ARG A 152 9.62 9.12 0.65
CA ARG A 152 10.38 10.06 -0.21
C ARG A 152 11.90 9.92 -0.11
N ILE A 153 12.41 9.45 1.03
CA ILE A 153 13.85 9.28 1.26
C ILE A 153 14.30 7.88 0.83
N ILE A 154 13.55 6.85 1.25
CA ILE A 154 13.93 5.45 1.07
C ILE A 154 13.49 4.93 -0.30
N GLY A 155 12.36 5.40 -0.81
CA GLY A 155 11.77 4.96 -2.08
C GLY A 155 12.75 5.05 -3.26
N PRO A 156 13.43 6.19 -3.51
CA PRO A 156 14.42 6.29 -4.59
C PRO A 156 15.58 5.30 -4.46
N ILE A 157 16.00 4.96 -3.24
CA ILE A 157 17.08 4.00 -2.98
C ILE A 157 16.58 2.58 -3.27
N ILE A 158 15.38 2.22 -2.81
CA ILE A 158 14.76 0.93 -3.11
C ILE A 158 14.59 0.75 -4.62
N ALA A 159 14.13 1.79 -5.32
CA ALA A 159 13.98 1.77 -6.77
C ALA A 159 15.30 1.51 -7.50
N PHE A 160 16.35 2.24 -7.13
CA PHE A 160 17.70 2.06 -7.66
C PHE A 160 18.19 0.61 -7.47
N ILE A 161 18.11 0.09 -6.25
CA ILE A 161 18.52 -1.31 -5.95
C ILE A 161 17.63 -2.30 -6.71
N GLY A 162 16.33 -2.01 -6.82
CA GLY A 162 15.36 -2.82 -7.53
C GLY A 162 15.73 -3.03 -9.00
N GLY A 163 16.33 -2.04 -9.65
CA GLY A 163 16.82 -2.16 -11.03
C GLY A 163 17.87 -3.24 -11.27
N TYR A 164 18.57 -3.70 -10.22
CA TYR A 164 19.49 -4.85 -10.27
C TYR A 164 18.85 -6.14 -9.75
N ALA A 165 17.63 -6.06 -9.24
CA ALA A 165 16.88 -7.14 -8.63
C ALA A 165 15.51 -7.26 -9.30
N ASN A 166 15.51 -7.58 -10.60
CA ASN A 166 14.37 -7.42 -11.52
C ASN A 166 13.05 -8.02 -11.01
N ILE A 167 13.08 -9.21 -10.38
CA ILE A 167 11.86 -9.80 -9.79
C ILE A 167 11.28 -8.93 -8.67
N PHE A 168 12.13 -8.34 -7.81
CA PHE A 168 11.67 -7.39 -6.79
C PHE A 168 11.15 -6.09 -7.42
N LEU A 169 11.79 -5.61 -8.49
CA LEU A 169 11.33 -4.44 -9.24
C LEU A 169 9.89 -4.65 -9.72
N PHE A 170 9.63 -5.72 -10.48
CA PHE A 170 8.29 -5.95 -11.03
C PHE A 170 7.25 -6.36 -9.98
N ILE A 171 7.66 -6.98 -8.87
CA ILE A 171 6.77 -7.12 -7.70
C ILE A 171 6.38 -5.72 -7.19
N GLY A 172 7.33 -4.79 -7.09
CA GLY A 172 7.09 -3.40 -6.71
C GLY A 172 6.18 -2.66 -7.68
N VAL A 173 6.41 -2.82 -9.00
CA VAL A 173 5.56 -2.32 -10.09
C VAL A 173 4.11 -2.76 -9.88
N LEU A 174 3.85 -4.06 -9.82
CA LEU A 174 2.49 -4.59 -9.59
C LEU A 174 1.88 -4.08 -8.27
N CYS A 175 2.68 -3.98 -7.20
CA CYS A 175 2.21 -3.50 -5.91
C CYS A 175 1.81 -2.01 -5.91
N GLY A 176 2.29 -1.21 -6.87
CA GLY A 176 1.91 0.19 -6.99
C GLY A 176 0.87 0.41 -8.08
N GLU A 177 1.10 -0.11 -9.29
CA GLU A 177 0.23 0.14 -10.44
C GLU A 177 -1.18 -0.42 -10.25
N GLN A 178 -1.33 -1.66 -9.75
CA GLN A 178 -2.67 -2.24 -9.64
C GLN A 178 -3.55 -1.57 -8.56
N PRO A 179 -3.05 -1.23 -7.35
CA PRO A 179 -3.84 -0.43 -6.41
C PRO A 179 -4.16 0.97 -6.92
N LEU A 180 -3.23 1.60 -7.64
CA LEU A 180 -3.47 2.89 -8.29
C LEU A 180 -4.55 2.78 -9.36
N HIS A 181 -4.47 1.75 -10.21
CA HIS A 181 -5.46 1.45 -11.24
C HIS A 181 -6.85 1.21 -10.62
N PHE A 182 -6.92 0.51 -9.49
CA PHE A 182 -8.17 0.36 -8.72
C PHE A 182 -8.73 1.71 -8.26
N GLN A 183 -7.89 2.55 -7.64
CA GLN A 183 -8.30 3.87 -7.13
C GLN A 183 -8.78 4.79 -8.26
N GLN A 184 -8.05 4.83 -9.37
CA GLN A 184 -8.41 5.59 -10.56
C GLN A 184 -9.65 5.06 -11.27
N THR A 185 -9.85 3.73 -11.27
CA THR A 185 -11.09 3.13 -11.79
C THR A 185 -12.31 3.55 -10.98
N LEU A 186 -12.20 3.62 -9.64
CA LEU A 186 -13.30 4.13 -8.81
C LEU A 186 -13.61 5.59 -9.14
N GLN A 187 -12.58 6.43 -9.23
CA GLN A 187 -12.74 7.84 -9.59
C GLN A 187 -13.37 8.01 -10.99
N HIS A 188 -12.93 7.23 -11.97
CA HIS A 188 -13.44 7.29 -13.33
C HIS A 188 -14.89 6.78 -13.44
N ARG A 189 -15.30 5.79 -12.65
CA ARG A 189 -16.72 5.39 -12.57
C ARG A 189 -17.61 6.53 -12.04
N GLY A 190 -17.05 7.36 -11.15
CA GLY A 190 -17.66 8.59 -10.69
C GLY A 190 -17.48 9.79 -11.62
N ALA A 191 -17.06 9.62 -12.89
CA ALA A 191 -16.63 10.69 -13.81
C ALA A 191 -17.58 11.89 -13.91
N THR A 192 -18.89 11.69 -13.75
CA THR A 192 -19.87 12.79 -13.75
C THR A 192 -19.74 13.75 -12.56
N GLN A 193 -19.02 13.35 -11.52
CA GLN A 193 -18.88 14.04 -10.24
C GLN A 193 -17.44 14.53 -9.98
N VAL A 194 -16.56 14.52 -10.98
CA VAL A 194 -15.17 15.01 -10.84
C VAL A 194 -14.85 16.09 -11.87
N PRO A 195 -13.84 16.94 -11.64
CA PRO A 195 -13.42 17.93 -12.63
C PRO A 195 -13.05 17.30 -13.98
N PRO A 196 -13.39 17.91 -15.14
CA PRO A 196 -13.21 17.31 -16.47
C PRO A 196 -11.75 17.01 -16.77
N LEU A 197 -10.85 17.93 -16.42
CA LEU A 197 -9.41 17.75 -16.57
C LEU A 197 -8.90 16.54 -15.78
N LEU A 198 -9.36 16.36 -14.55
CA LEU A 198 -8.99 15.20 -13.72
C LEU A 198 -9.47 13.90 -14.37
N ASN A 199 -10.70 13.87 -14.91
CA ASN A 199 -11.23 12.71 -15.60
C ASN A 199 -10.44 12.39 -16.88
N ARG A 200 -10.06 13.41 -17.66
CA ARG A 200 -9.26 13.25 -18.88
C ARG A 200 -7.89 12.62 -18.58
N ILE A 201 -7.18 13.18 -17.62
CA ILE A 201 -5.88 12.67 -17.15
C ILE A 201 -5.99 11.23 -16.66
N THR A 202 -7.02 10.93 -15.85
CA THR A 202 -7.25 9.58 -15.33
C THR A 202 -7.56 8.58 -16.44
N SER A 203 -8.30 9.00 -17.47
CA SER A 203 -8.66 8.14 -18.61
C SER A 203 -7.44 7.79 -19.46
N ILE A 204 -6.55 8.75 -19.70
CA ILE A 204 -5.28 8.54 -20.42
C ILE A 204 -4.43 7.54 -19.64
N HIS A 205 -4.16 7.84 -18.36
CA HIS A 205 -3.32 7.00 -17.51
C HIS A 205 -3.87 5.56 -17.38
N LEU A 206 -5.18 5.38 -17.16
CA LEU A 206 -5.78 4.04 -17.09
C LEU A 206 -5.58 3.22 -18.38
N ALA A 207 -5.62 3.87 -19.55
CA ALA A 207 -5.47 3.21 -20.84
C ALA A 207 -4.02 2.76 -21.11
N GLU A 208 -3.04 3.55 -20.68
CA GLU A 208 -1.61 3.24 -20.82
C GLU A 208 -1.18 2.19 -19.78
N GLU A 209 -1.55 2.38 -18.50
CA GLU A 209 -1.22 1.47 -17.40
C GLU A 209 -1.79 0.04 -17.57
N ALA A 210 -2.91 -0.11 -18.28
CA ALA A 210 -3.43 -1.44 -18.59
C ALA A 210 -2.39 -2.29 -19.34
N ARG A 211 -1.52 -1.67 -20.15
CA ARG A 211 -0.43 -2.35 -20.86
C ARG A 211 0.76 -2.63 -19.95
N HIS A 212 1.17 -1.67 -19.11
CA HIS A 212 2.28 -1.81 -18.16
C HIS A 212 2.03 -2.96 -17.19
N ILE A 213 0.83 -3.00 -16.58
CA ILE A 213 0.40 -4.08 -15.71
C ILE A 213 0.40 -5.42 -16.45
N THR A 214 -0.02 -5.45 -17.71
CA THR A 214 -0.03 -6.69 -18.51
C THR A 214 1.37 -7.20 -18.78
N PHE A 215 2.31 -6.31 -19.13
CA PHE A 215 3.70 -6.68 -19.28
C PHE A 215 4.31 -7.18 -17.97
N ALA A 216 4.09 -6.46 -16.86
CA ALA A 216 4.60 -6.85 -15.55
C ALA A 216 4.11 -8.25 -15.14
N ASP A 217 2.84 -8.57 -15.39
CA ASP A 217 2.27 -9.91 -15.15
C ASP A 217 2.99 -11.00 -15.96
N ILE A 218 3.13 -10.83 -17.28
CA ILE A 218 3.75 -11.85 -18.15
C ILE A 218 5.26 -11.95 -17.92
N HIS A 219 5.92 -10.83 -17.66
CA HIS A 219 7.36 -10.78 -17.44
C HIS A 219 7.72 -11.42 -16.09
N LEU A 220 6.95 -11.15 -15.03
CA LEU A 220 7.13 -11.85 -13.76
C LEU A 220 6.88 -13.35 -13.89
N ALA A 221 5.85 -13.78 -14.61
CA ALA A 221 5.58 -15.19 -14.84
C ALA A 221 6.78 -15.89 -15.51
N GLN A 222 7.38 -15.25 -16.52
CA GLN A 222 8.58 -15.74 -17.18
C GLN A 222 9.78 -15.82 -16.22
N GLN A 223 10.06 -14.72 -15.50
CA GLN A 223 11.25 -14.64 -14.64
C GLN A 223 11.16 -15.55 -13.41
N ILE A 224 9.96 -15.74 -12.85
CA ILE A 224 9.78 -16.51 -11.61
C ILE A 224 9.92 -18.02 -11.81
N GLY A 225 9.77 -18.51 -13.04
CA GLY A 225 10.00 -19.92 -13.40
C GLY A 225 11.43 -20.36 -13.10
N SER A 226 12.40 -19.47 -13.30
CA SER A 226 13.83 -19.72 -13.03
C SER A 226 14.24 -19.55 -11.55
N ALA A 227 13.33 -19.07 -10.70
CA ALA A 227 13.65 -18.74 -9.31
C ALA A 227 13.69 -19.99 -8.43
N GLY A 228 14.82 -20.22 -7.75
CA GLY A 228 14.96 -21.30 -6.76
C GLY A 228 14.02 -21.13 -5.56
N ARG A 229 13.77 -22.24 -4.84
CA ARG A 229 12.78 -22.29 -3.74
C ARG A 229 13.00 -21.23 -2.65
N LEU A 230 14.25 -20.97 -2.27
CA LEU A 230 14.58 -19.95 -1.26
C LEU A 230 14.25 -18.54 -1.73
N ARG A 231 14.58 -18.19 -2.98
CA ARG A 231 14.23 -16.89 -3.57
C ARG A 231 12.71 -16.73 -3.66
N ARG A 232 11.99 -17.78 -4.09
CA ARG A 232 10.52 -17.78 -4.11
C ARG A 232 9.91 -17.61 -2.72
N ALA A 233 10.46 -18.24 -1.69
CA ALA A 233 10.00 -18.06 -0.32
C ALA A 233 10.25 -16.62 0.17
N LEU A 234 11.39 -16.02 -0.17
CA LEU A 234 11.69 -14.63 0.11
C LEU A 234 10.69 -13.69 -0.59
N TYR A 235 10.42 -13.89 -1.88
CA TYR A 235 9.41 -13.10 -2.60
C TYR A 235 8.03 -13.23 -1.97
N ALA A 236 7.60 -14.46 -1.65
CA ALA A 236 6.32 -14.72 -0.99
C ALA A 236 6.21 -14.06 0.40
N LEU A 237 7.33 -13.90 1.10
CA LEU A 237 7.41 -13.19 2.37
C LEU A 237 7.29 -11.68 2.17
N THR A 238 8.05 -11.09 1.24
CA THR A 238 8.17 -9.63 1.08
C THR A 238 7.01 -8.99 0.31
N PHE A 239 6.41 -9.72 -0.64
CA PHE A 239 5.34 -9.24 -1.51
C PHE A 239 4.18 -8.57 -0.73
N PRO A 240 3.55 -9.21 0.28
CA PRO A 240 2.47 -8.58 1.03
C PRO A 240 2.90 -7.31 1.79
N PHE A 241 4.17 -7.18 2.18
CA PHE A 241 4.68 -5.96 2.83
C PHE A 241 4.84 -4.81 1.83
N PHE A 242 5.37 -5.07 0.62
CA PHE A 242 5.43 -4.07 -0.44
C PHE A 242 4.04 -3.58 -0.81
N LEU A 243 3.10 -4.51 -1.02
CA LEU A 243 1.72 -4.18 -1.34
C LEU A 243 1.07 -3.33 -0.25
N ARG A 244 1.20 -3.75 1.02
CA ARG A 244 0.60 -3.01 2.13
C ARG A 244 1.21 -1.62 2.32
N TRP A 245 2.49 -1.47 2.06
CA TRP A 245 3.19 -0.20 2.12
C TRP A 245 2.69 0.75 1.03
N LEU A 246 2.69 0.31 -0.24
CA LEU A 246 2.30 1.13 -1.39
C LEU A 246 0.81 1.52 -1.37
N ILE A 247 -0.10 0.59 -1.02
CA ILE A 247 -1.52 0.93 -0.76
C ILE A 247 -1.61 2.00 0.34
N GLY A 248 -0.76 1.93 1.36
CA GLY A 248 -0.74 2.90 2.45
C GLY A 248 -0.24 4.30 2.05
N GLU A 249 0.55 4.40 0.99
CA GLU A 249 0.95 5.70 0.41
C GLU A 249 -0.18 6.29 -0.45
N MET A 250 -0.88 5.44 -1.21
CA MET A 250 -1.89 5.87 -2.20
C MET A 250 -3.26 6.17 -1.56
N LEU A 251 -3.79 5.27 -0.72
CA LEU A 251 -5.16 5.37 -0.19
C LEU A 251 -5.26 6.10 1.16
N THR A 252 -4.14 6.46 1.79
CA THR A 252 -4.16 7.06 3.12
C THR A 252 -3.41 8.39 3.12
N PRO A 253 -4.10 9.52 3.36
CA PRO A 253 -3.47 10.82 3.27
C PRO A 253 -2.41 11.01 4.37
N PRO A 254 -1.36 11.81 4.09
CA PRO A 254 -0.26 12.01 5.02
C PRO A 254 -0.69 12.85 6.22
N ARG A 255 0.16 12.89 7.27
CA ARG A 255 -0.12 13.69 8.48
C ARG A 255 -0.25 15.20 8.19
N ALA A 256 0.26 15.69 7.06
CA ALA A 256 0.09 17.08 6.64
C ALA A 256 -1.40 17.42 6.46
N PHE A 257 -2.13 16.58 5.72
CA PHE A 257 -3.58 16.69 5.53
C PHE A 257 -4.35 16.78 6.86
N VAL A 258 -4.06 15.83 7.76
CA VAL A 258 -4.71 15.76 9.08
C VAL A 258 -4.48 17.05 9.88
N ARG A 259 -3.27 17.62 9.80
CA ARG A 259 -2.96 18.89 10.50
C ARG A 259 -3.63 20.08 9.84
N GLN A 260 -3.59 20.17 8.51
CA GLN A 260 -4.14 21.28 7.73
C GLN A 260 -5.66 21.41 7.93
N PHE A 261 -6.38 20.29 7.92
CA PHE A 261 -7.83 20.28 8.08
C PHE A 261 -8.29 19.93 9.50
N GLY A 262 -7.38 19.92 10.48
CA GLY A 262 -7.72 19.70 11.89
C GLY A 262 -8.51 18.42 12.15
N ILE A 263 -8.27 17.35 11.40
CA ILE A 263 -9.08 16.13 11.46
C ILE A 263 -8.83 15.43 12.80
N PRO A 264 -9.87 15.20 13.63
CA PRO A 264 -9.69 14.52 14.91
C PRO A 264 -9.08 13.13 14.72
N ARG A 265 -8.14 12.75 15.60
CA ARG A 265 -7.43 11.47 15.48
C ARG A 265 -8.38 10.27 15.51
N GLN A 266 -9.45 10.35 16.29
CA GLN A 266 -10.46 9.29 16.37
C GLN A 266 -11.22 9.15 15.05
N VAL A 267 -11.62 10.26 14.42
CA VAL A 267 -12.23 10.28 13.07
C VAL A 267 -11.27 9.70 12.04
N PHE A 268 -10.02 10.14 12.01
CA PHE A 268 -9.03 9.65 11.06
C PHE A 268 -8.79 8.13 11.19
N LYS A 269 -8.66 7.63 12.43
CA LYS A 269 -8.53 6.19 12.69
C LYS A 269 -9.79 5.42 12.31
N ALA A 270 -10.97 5.98 12.58
CA ALA A 270 -12.25 5.38 12.21
C ALA A 270 -12.36 5.27 10.69
N ALA A 271 -12.12 6.37 9.97
CA ALA A 271 -12.20 6.48 8.53
C ALA A 271 -11.27 5.47 7.82
N TYR A 272 -10.00 5.38 8.20
CA TYR A 272 -9.00 4.68 7.37
C TYR A 272 -8.45 3.36 7.98
N TRP A 273 -8.76 3.03 9.24
CA TRP A 273 -8.24 1.80 9.89
C TRP A 273 -9.31 0.93 10.55
N ARG A 274 -10.35 1.52 11.14
CA ARG A 274 -11.28 0.80 12.04
C ARG A 274 -12.66 0.56 11.45
N SER A 275 -13.07 1.26 10.41
CA SER A 275 -14.39 1.03 9.80
C SER A 275 -14.40 -0.27 8.98
N ALA A 276 -15.58 -0.88 8.85
CA ALA A 276 -15.75 -2.04 7.96
C ALA A 276 -15.51 -1.63 6.50
N HIS A 277 -15.93 -0.41 6.15
CA HIS A 277 -15.71 0.19 4.84
C HIS A 277 -14.21 0.32 4.53
N SER A 278 -13.39 0.84 5.44
CA SER A 278 -11.93 0.99 5.19
C SER A 278 -11.20 -0.34 5.07
N ARG A 279 -11.61 -1.35 5.86
CA ARG A 279 -11.06 -2.71 5.74
C ARG A 279 -11.42 -3.34 4.41
N ARG A 280 -12.64 -3.11 3.92
CA ARG A 280 -13.09 -3.56 2.60
C ARG A 280 -12.30 -2.88 1.49
N LEU A 281 -12.21 -1.55 1.50
CA LEU A 281 -11.45 -0.80 0.49
C LEU A 281 -9.98 -1.22 0.43
N LEU A 282 -9.35 -1.48 1.59
CA LEU A 282 -7.99 -2.02 1.67
C LEU A 282 -7.89 -3.44 1.07
N ALA A 283 -8.87 -4.31 1.33
CA ALA A 283 -8.89 -5.65 0.75
C ALA A 283 -9.18 -5.62 -0.76
N ASP A 284 -10.05 -4.73 -1.22
CA ASP A 284 -10.47 -4.64 -2.62
C ASP A 284 -9.36 -4.02 -3.49
N SER A 285 -8.68 -2.98 -2.99
CA SER A 285 -7.48 -2.41 -3.65
C SER A 285 -6.32 -3.40 -3.79
N ALA A 286 -6.28 -4.45 -2.95
CA ALA A 286 -5.29 -5.51 -3.02
C ALA A 286 -5.72 -6.71 -3.89
N ALA A 287 -6.94 -6.72 -4.42
CA ALA A 287 -7.56 -7.93 -5.00
C ALA A 287 -6.80 -8.47 -6.23
N ASP A 288 -6.47 -7.61 -7.18
CA ASP A 288 -5.77 -8.01 -8.41
C ASP A 288 -4.33 -8.46 -8.09
N VAL A 289 -3.63 -7.76 -7.20
CA VAL A 289 -2.25 -8.12 -6.82
C VAL A 289 -2.24 -9.44 -6.05
N ARG A 290 -3.26 -9.68 -5.23
CA ARG A 290 -3.47 -10.96 -4.55
C ARG A 290 -3.69 -12.09 -5.54
N ARG A 291 -4.38 -11.84 -6.66
CA ARG A 291 -4.53 -12.81 -7.76
C ARG A 291 -3.19 -13.06 -8.42
N ALA A 292 -2.48 -12.02 -8.85
CA ALA A 292 -1.15 -12.15 -9.45
C ALA A 292 -0.19 -12.94 -8.55
N ALA A 293 -0.16 -12.64 -7.25
CA ALA A 293 0.64 -13.39 -6.28
C ALA A 293 0.23 -14.88 -6.16
N ALA A 294 -1.06 -15.19 -6.29
CA ALA A 294 -1.55 -16.57 -6.30
C ALA A 294 -1.15 -17.29 -7.60
N ASP A 295 -1.35 -16.66 -8.75
CA ASP A 295 -1.04 -17.18 -10.08
C ASP A 295 0.48 -17.45 -10.23
N LEU A 296 1.32 -16.58 -9.69
CA LEU A 296 2.79 -16.74 -9.66
C LEU A 296 3.28 -17.78 -8.64
N GLY A 297 2.38 -18.32 -7.79
CA GLY A 297 2.74 -19.22 -6.70
C GLY A 297 3.53 -18.55 -5.57
N LEU A 298 3.38 -17.23 -5.41
CA LEU A 298 3.96 -16.41 -4.34
C LEU A 298 3.01 -16.17 -3.15
N ARG A 299 1.82 -16.79 -3.20
CA ARG A 299 0.88 -16.84 -2.06
C ARG A 299 0.61 -18.28 -1.58
N PRO A 300 1.65 -19.04 -1.18
CA PRO A 300 1.46 -20.37 -0.59
C PRO A 300 0.65 -20.28 0.71
N VAL A 301 0.11 -21.42 1.17
CA VAL A 301 -0.76 -21.49 2.36
C VAL A 301 -0.13 -20.81 3.58
N TRP A 302 1.19 -20.98 3.78
CA TRP A 302 1.90 -20.38 4.89
C TRP A 302 2.03 -18.86 4.77
N SER A 303 2.05 -18.24 3.59
CA SER A 303 2.18 -16.77 3.53
C SER A 303 0.83 -16.08 3.76
N ARG A 304 -0.29 -16.77 3.54
CA ARG A 304 -1.66 -16.23 3.68
C ARG A 304 -1.94 -15.57 5.03
N TRP A 305 -1.33 -16.03 6.13
CA TRP A 305 -1.53 -15.38 7.43
C TRP A 305 -0.93 -13.96 7.46
N ILE A 306 0.14 -13.70 6.71
CA ILE A 306 0.75 -12.36 6.57
C ILE A 306 -0.25 -11.43 5.87
N TRP A 307 -0.85 -11.90 4.78
CA TRP A 307 -1.88 -11.14 4.05
C TRP A 307 -3.06 -10.76 4.97
N ARG A 308 -3.51 -11.70 5.82
CA ARG A 308 -4.58 -11.46 6.80
C ARG A 308 -4.16 -10.46 7.87
N LEU A 309 -2.95 -10.62 8.41
CA LEU A 309 -2.40 -9.74 9.42
C LEU A 309 -2.29 -8.29 8.91
N LEU A 310 -1.92 -8.13 7.64
CA LEU A 310 -1.80 -6.82 7.00
C LEU A 310 -3.15 -6.26 6.51
N GLY A 311 -4.23 -7.03 6.62
CA GLY A 311 -5.58 -6.62 6.21
C GLY A 311 -5.83 -6.59 4.70
N ILE A 312 -4.96 -7.26 3.93
CA ILE A 312 -4.98 -7.30 2.45
C ILE A 312 -5.35 -8.69 1.93
N ASP A 313 -5.86 -9.58 2.78
CA ASP A 313 -6.48 -10.84 2.38
C ASP A 313 -7.96 -10.65 2.01
N GLY A 314 -8.53 -11.57 1.24
CA GLY A 314 -9.92 -11.50 0.80
C GLY A 314 -10.21 -12.39 -0.41
N ARG A 315 -11.31 -12.10 -1.10
CA ARG A 315 -11.75 -12.79 -2.32
C ARG A 315 -10.67 -12.73 -3.41
N LEU A 316 -10.47 -13.82 -4.15
CA LEU A 316 -9.65 -13.79 -5.36
C LEU A 316 -10.55 -13.42 -6.55
N PRO A 317 -10.23 -12.36 -7.31
CA PRO A 317 -10.98 -12.04 -8.52
C PRO A 317 -10.72 -13.08 -9.61
N ARG A 318 -11.70 -13.31 -10.48
CA ARG A 318 -11.64 -14.25 -11.62
C ARG A 318 -10.83 -13.69 -12.78
N TYR A 319 -10.91 -12.38 -12.99
CA TYR A 319 -10.19 -11.62 -14.01
C TYR A 319 -9.85 -10.23 -13.46
N ARG A 320 -8.97 -9.50 -14.15
CA ARG A 320 -8.42 -8.22 -13.64
C ARG A 320 -9.52 -7.17 -13.59
N GLY A 321 -9.63 -6.43 -12.50
CA GLY A 321 -10.65 -5.40 -12.33
C GLY A 321 -12.08 -5.92 -12.11
N GLU A 322 -12.25 -7.21 -11.78
CA GLU A 322 -13.57 -7.77 -11.47
C GLU A 322 -14.19 -7.06 -10.23
N PRO A 323 -15.34 -6.37 -10.38
CA PRO A 323 -16.00 -5.72 -9.25
C PRO A 323 -16.44 -6.73 -8.20
N ASP A 324 -16.18 -6.45 -6.92
CA ASP A 324 -16.78 -7.25 -5.84
C ASP A 324 -18.24 -6.85 -5.64
N ARG A 325 -19.15 -7.73 -6.08
CA ARG A 325 -20.60 -7.57 -5.89
C ARG A 325 -21.13 -8.38 -4.71
N SER A 326 -20.24 -9.00 -3.93
CA SER A 326 -20.65 -9.76 -2.76
C SER A 326 -21.34 -8.81 -1.78
N PRO A 327 -22.49 -9.19 -1.20
CA PRO A 327 -23.17 -8.37 -0.22
C PRO A 327 -22.17 -7.98 0.86
N ALA A 328 -22.38 -6.81 1.45
CA ALA A 328 -21.50 -6.36 2.51
C ALA A 328 -21.68 -7.27 3.72
N THR A 329 -21.00 -8.42 3.75
CA THR A 329 -20.91 -9.24 4.95
C THR A 329 -20.30 -8.29 5.95
N THR A 330 -21.10 -7.91 6.92
CA THR A 330 -20.62 -7.33 8.15
C THR A 330 -19.72 -8.44 8.68
N LEU A 331 -18.44 -8.39 8.30
CA LEU A 331 -17.39 -8.97 9.09
C LEU A 331 -17.48 -8.15 10.37
N THR A 332 -18.41 -8.54 11.24
CA THR A 332 -18.14 -8.69 12.66
C THR A 332 -16.83 -9.43 12.68
N THR A 333 -15.75 -8.67 12.55
CA THR A 333 -14.40 -9.14 12.76
C THR A 333 -14.53 -9.78 14.11
N ASP A 334 -14.42 -11.10 14.13
CA ASP A 334 -14.55 -11.87 15.33
C ASP A 334 -13.45 -11.38 16.25
N CYS A 335 -13.80 -10.39 17.07
CA CYS A 335 -12.89 -9.75 18.00
C CYS A 335 -12.34 -10.84 18.92
N ARG A 336 -13.15 -11.89 19.15
CA ARG A 336 -12.76 -13.14 19.78
C ARG A 336 -11.64 -13.85 19.00
N GLY A 337 -11.75 -14.11 17.71
CA GLY A 337 -10.70 -14.80 16.94
C GLY A 337 -9.33 -14.08 16.95
N THR A 338 -9.31 -12.75 16.86
CA THR A 338 -8.05 -11.98 16.93
C THR A 338 -7.48 -11.95 18.35
N VAL A 339 -8.33 -11.82 19.37
CA VAL A 339 -7.94 -11.88 20.78
C VAL A 339 -7.41 -13.27 21.14
N TRP A 340 -8.12 -14.33 20.76
CA TRP A 340 -7.70 -15.72 20.94
C TRP A 340 -6.37 -16.01 20.23
N GLY A 341 -6.17 -15.50 19.01
CA GLY A 341 -4.90 -15.64 18.30
C GLY A 341 -3.72 -14.98 19.02
N ARG A 342 -3.93 -13.80 19.60
CA ARG A 342 -2.89 -13.08 20.38
C ARG A 342 -2.64 -13.73 21.75
N CYS A 343 -3.68 -14.19 22.44
CA CYS A 343 -3.57 -14.96 23.67
C CYS A 343 -2.83 -16.29 23.41
N ALA A 344 -3.16 -16.98 22.32
CA ALA A 344 -2.47 -18.20 21.92
C ALA A 344 -0.99 -17.94 21.61
N ALA A 345 -0.65 -16.84 20.93
CA ALA A 345 0.75 -16.45 20.70
C ALA A 345 1.50 -16.15 22.01
N ALA A 346 0.88 -15.47 22.97
CA ALA A 346 1.46 -15.22 24.29
C ALA A 346 1.67 -16.54 25.08
N ILE A 347 0.71 -17.46 25.03
CA ILE A 347 0.79 -18.80 25.65
C ILE A 347 1.90 -19.63 24.98
N LEU A 348 1.98 -19.62 23.66
CA LEU A 348 3.03 -20.32 22.91
C LEU A 348 4.42 -19.80 23.30
N MET A 349 4.59 -18.48 23.36
CA MET A 349 5.86 -17.86 23.76
C MET A 349 6.20 -18.12 25.22
N ALA A 350 5.20 -18.20 26.12
CA ALA A 350 5.41 -18.64 27.49
C ALA A 350 5.86 -20.11 27.55
N GLY A 351 5.28 -20.97 26.73
CA GLY A 351 5.72 -22.36 26.57
C GLY A 351 7.17 -22.46 26.06
N VAL A 352 7.53 -21.65 25.05
CA VAL A 352 8.91 -21.56 24.55
C VAL A 352 9.85 -21.07 25.66
N ALA A 353 9.48 -20.04 26.43
CA ALA A 353 10.30 -19.56 27.54
C ALA A 353 10.55 -20.65 28.59
N LEU A 354 9.52 -21.43 28.96
CA LEU A 354 9.64 -22.54 29.91
C LEU A 354 10.50 -23.70 29.39
N LEU A 355 10.43 -24.01 28.10
CA LEU A 355 11.09 -25.17 27.51
C LEU A 355 12.52 -24.90 27.04
N ALA A 356 12.78 -23.70 26.50
CA ALA A 356 14.08 -23.34 25.92
C ALA A 356 15.01 -22.60 26.88
N THR A 357 14.56 -22.23 28.08
CA THR A 357 15.40 -21.53 29.05
C THR A 357 15.22 -22.05 30.47
N PRO A 358 16.32 -22.23 31.25
CA PRO A 358 16.24 -22.66 32.64
C PRO A 358 15.56 -21.63 33.56
N ASP A 359 15.51 -20.36 33.16
CA ASP A 359 14.86 -19.26 33.88
C ASP A 359 13.45 -18.93 33.34
N GLY A 360 12.81 -19.81 32.58
CA GLY A 360 11.54 -19.53 31.87
C GLY A 360 10.42 -18.96 32.74
N LEU A 361 10.28 -19.41 33.98
CA LEU A 361 9.32 -18.86 34.95
C LEU A 361 9.62 -17.40 35.31
N ARG A 362 10.90 -17.05 35.48
CA ARG A 362 11.32 -15.67 35.74
C ARG A 362 11.07 -14.78 34.53
N ILE A 363 11.32 -15.27 33.32
CA ILE A 363 11.03 -14.55 32.07
C ILE A 363 9.54 -14.20 31.97
N ILE A 364 8.66 -15.18 32.22
CA ILE A 364 7.21 -14.97 32.19
C ILE A 364 6.77 -13.96 33.25
N ALA A 365 7.28 -14.07 34.48
CA ALA A 365 6.95 -13.17 35.57
C ALA A 365 7.34 -11.72 35.27
N VAL A 366 8.56 -11.50 34.75
CA VAL A 366 9.02 -10.16 34.36
C VAL A 366 8.22 -9.63 33.16
N ALA A 367 7.88 -10.50 32.20
CA ALA A 367 7.08 -10.10 31.06
C ALA A 367 5.67 -9.66 31.44
N ALA A 368 5.02 -10.41 32.34
CA ALA A 368 3.72 -10.07 32.89
C ALA A 368 3.75 -8.78 33.71
N ALA A 369 4.81 -8.56 34.50
CA ALA A 369 5.02 -7.33 35.25
C ALA A 369 5.18 -6.11 34.31
N GLY A 370 5.98 -6.24 33.24
CA GLY A 370 6.13 -5.18 32.23
C GLY A 370 4.82 -4.86 31.51
N ALA A 371 4.04 -5.89 31.15
CA ALA A 371 2.72 -5.72 30.55
C ALA A 371 1.72 -5.06 31.53
N GLY A 372 1.78 -5.39 32.82
CA GLY A 372 0.99 -4.77 33.88
C GLY A 372 1.34 -3.30 34.15
N VAL A 373 2.63 -2.95 34.14
CA VAL A 373 3.11 -1.55 34.23
C VAL A 373 2.60 -0.74 33.04
N TRP A 374 2.71 -1.30 31.83
CA TRP A 374 2.20 -0.68 30.62
C TRP A 374 0.68 -0.44 30.69
N ALA A 375 -0.09 -1.45 31.09
CA ALA A 375 -1.53 -1.33 31.27
C ALA A 375 -1.87 -0.25 32.29
N THR A 376 -1.27 -0.33 33.49
CA THR A 376 -1.50 0.63 34.59
C THR A 376 -1.23 2.08 34.15
N TYR A 377 -0.09 2.33 33.49
CA TYR A 377 0.24 3.64 32.91
C TYR A 377 -0.86 4.17 31.98
N HIS A 378 -1.39 3.32 31.09
CA HIS A 378 -2.43 3.72 30.14
C HIS A 378 -3.80 3.95 30.80
N THR A 379 -4.19 3.14 31.79
CA THR A 379 -5.42 3.37 32.59
C THR A 379 -5.35 4.67 33.38
N LEU A 380 -4.21 4.93 34.05
CA LEU A 380 -4.02 6.17 34.81
C LEU A 380 -4.03 7.38 33.86
N ARG A 381 -3.37 7.29 32.71
CA ARG A 381 -3.37 8.33 31.68
C ARG A 381 -4.78 8.64 31.16
N ALA A 382 -5.63 7.63 30.99
CA ALA A 382 -7.04 7.81 30.62
C ALA A 382 -7.86 8.50 31.71
N ARG A 383 -7.63 8.15 33.00
CA ARG A 383 -8.34 8.76 34.14
C ARG A 383 -7.97 10.22 34.39
N TYR A 384 -6.73 10.64 34.11
CA TYR A 384 -6.27 12.01 34.34
C TYR A 384 -6.52 12.97 33.16
N GLY A 385 -7.36 12.61 32.19
CA GLY A 385 -7.88 13.54 31.17
C GLY A 385 -6.83 14.16 30.22
N ARG A 386 -5.57 13.69 30.21
CA ARG A 386 -4.55 14.19 29.28
C ARG A 386 -4.66 13.51 27.91
N VAL A 387 -5.76 13.77 27.22
CA VAL A 387 -5.92 13.53 25.79
C VAL A 387 -5.94 14.88 25.09
N VAL A 388 -4.79 15.35 24.57
CA VAL A 388 -4.60 15.83 23.19
C VAL A 388 -3.10 16.11 22.94
N GLY A 389 -2.68 16.00 21.68
CA GLY A 389 -1.63 16.89 21.16
C GLY A 389 -0.36 16.23 20.61
N ASN A 390 -0.08 16.55 19.36
CA ASN A 390 1.20 16.75 18.66
C ASN A 390 2.46 17.07 19.52
N GLN A 391 2.79 16.27 20.55
CA GLN A 391 3.99 16.50 21.35
C GLN A 391 5.24 15.88 20.68
N PRO A 392 6.41 16.53 20.75
CA PRO A 392 7.69 15.93 20.39
C PRO A 392 7.95 14.71 21.29
N PHE A 393 8.92 13.87 20.89
CA PHE A 393 9.32 12.62 21.53
C PHE A 393 9.09 12.58 23.06
N GLU A 394 8.09 11.81 23.52
CA GLU A 394 7.72 11.70 24.94
C GLU A 394 8.77 10.88 25.70
N TRP A 395 9.72 11.57 26.36
CA TRP A 395 10.77 10.96 27.18
C TRP A 395 10.25 10.00 28.24
N SER A 396 9.09 10.27 28.84
CA SER A 396 8.48 9.38 29.85
C SER A 396 8.07 8.02 29.25
N ARG A 397 7.51 8.01 28.04
CA ARG A 397 7.14 6.77 27.34
C ARG A 397 8.38 5.99 26.89
N PHE A 398 9.40 6.70 26.44
CA PHE A 398 10.70 6.12 26.10
C PHE A 398 11.39 5.54 27.34
N LEU A 399 11.41 6.26 28.47
CA LEU A 399 12.00 5.80 29.72
C LEU A 399 11.29 4.56 30.28
N VAL A 400 9.96 4.49 30.21
CA VAL A 400 9.23 3.26 30.58
C VAL A 400 9.66 2.10 29.68
N TRP A 401 9.75 2.33 28.36
CA TRP A 401 10.23 1.31 27.41
C TRP A 401 11.69 0.91 27.66
N VAL A 402 12.56 1.86 27.97
CA VAL A 402 13.97 1.61 28.31
C VAL A 402 14.07 0.83 29.60
N VAL A 403 13.32 1.19 30.65
CA VAL A 403 13.30 0.45 31.92
C VAL A 403 12.79 -0.97 31.72
N VAL A 404 11.71 -1.17 30.95
CA VAL A 404 11.18 -2.51 30.63
C VAL A 404 12.20 -3.33 29.80
N CYS A 405 12.81 -2.73 28.77
CA CYS A 405 13.84 -3.40 27.97
C CYS A 405 15.09 -3.73 28.78
N VAL A 406 15.60 -2.79 29.58
CA VAL A 406 16.82 -2.96 30.39
C VAL A 406 16.59 -3.97 31.51
N ALA A 407 15.41 -3.99 32.13
CA ALA A 407 15.04 -5.03 33.11
C ALA A 407 14.93 -6.43 32.49
N MET A 408 14.71 -6.54 31.17
CA MET A 408 14.60 -7.81 30.45
C MET A 408 15.95 -8.37 29.98
N ILE A 409 17.00 -7.54 29.90
CA ILE A 409 18.35 -7.95 29.46
C ILE A 409 18.93 -9.08 30.34
N PRO A 410 18.85 -9.05 31.68
CA PRO A 410 19.42 -10.10 32.53
C PRO A 410 18.53 -11.35 32.64
N ALA A 411 17.26 -11.29 32.23
CA ALA A 411 16.28 -12.33 32.53
C ALA A 411 16.00 -13.29 31.36
N GLY A 412 16.09 -12.85 30.09
CA GLY A 412 15.69 -13.71 28.97
C GLY A 412 15.94 -13.23 27.54
N GLY A 413 16.71 -12.15 27.35
CA GLY A 413 17.08 -11.65 26.02
C GLY A 413 15.89 -11.39 25.07
N LEU A 414 16.03 -11.75 23.79
CA LEU A 414 15.01 -11.55 22.74
C LEU A 414 13.69 -12.31 23.01
N ILE A 415 13.75 -13.45 23.70
CA ILE A 415 12.57 -14.28 24.02
C ILE A 415 11.67 -13.55 25.03
N GLY A 416 12.26 -12.97 26.07
CA GLY A 416 11.53 -12.14 27.05
C GLY A 416 10.92 -10.88 26.43
N LEU A 417 11.66 -10.20 25.55
CA LEU A 417 11.16 -9.02 24.84
C LEU A 417 9.96 -9.35 23.93
N ALA A 418 10.03 -10.45 23.19
CA ALA A 418 8.93 -10.91 22.35
C ALA A 418 7.69 -11.25 23.20
N LEU A 419 7.87 -11.93 24.34
CA LEU A 419 6.79 -12.29 25.26
C LEU A 419 6.09 -11.04 25.82
N VAL A 420 6.84 -10.02 26.25
CA VAL A 420 6.29 -8.72 26.70
C VAL A 420 5.44 -8.09 25.61
N VAL A 421 5.93 -8.05 24.37
CA VAL A 421 5.21 -7.44 23.25
C VAL A 421 3.89 -8.18 22.99
N PHE A 422 3.90 -9.52 22.97
CA PHE A 422 2.67 -10.29 22.76
C PHE A 422 1.68 -10.15 23.92
N MET A 423 2.14 -10.09 25.17
CA MET A 423 1.28 -9.84 26.34
C MET A 423 0.67 -8.43 26.29
N ILE A 424 1.45 -7.41 25.92
CA ILE A 424 0.93 -6.04 25.73
C ILE A 424 -0.13 -6.01 24.62
N LEU A 425 0.13 -6.67 23.49
CA LEU A 425 -0.83 -6.76 22.38
C LEU A 425 -2.12 -7.51 22.75
N ALA A 426 -2.05 -8.46 23.68
CA ALA A 426 -3.20 -9.18 24.21
C ALA A 426 -4.01 -8.32 25.21
N LEU A 427 -3.33 -7.54 26.08
CA LEU A 427 -3.97 -6.67 27.07
C LEU A 427 -4.57 -5.39 26.46
N ALA A 428 -3.98 -4.87 25.37
CA ALA A 428 -4.37 -3.59 24.78
C ALA A 428 -5.84 -3.50 24.34
N GLU A 429 -6.49 -4.63 24.06
CA GLU A 429 -7.90 -4.70 23.64
C GLU A 429 -8.88 -4.49 24.82
N TRP A 430 -8.46 -4.80 26.04
CA TRP A 430 -9.27 -4.73 27.27
C TRP A 430 -9.09 -3.41 28.02
N MET A 431 -8.19 -2.56 27.54
CA MET A 431 -7.88 -1.27 28.14
C MET A 431 -8.88 -0.21 27.67
N PRO A 432 -9.35 0.69 28.56
CA PRO A 432 -10.15 1.85 28.16
C PRO A 432 -9.41 2.62 27.07
N THR A 433 -10.03 2.79 25.91
CA THR A 433 -9.41 3.50 24.80
C THR A 433 -9.29 4.99 25.14
N PRO A 434 -8.10 5.62 25.01
CA PRO A 434 -7.98 7.07 25.04
C PRO A 434 -8.58 7.72 23.79
#